data_AF-A0A7K0SNV0-F1
#
_entry.id   AF-A0A7K0SNV0-F1
#
_cell.length_a   1.000
_cell.length_b   1.000
_cell.length_c   1.000
_cell.angle_alpha   90.00
_cell.angle_beta   90.00
_cell.angle_gamma   90.00
#
_symmetry.space_group_name_H-M   'P 1'
#
loop_
_entity.id
_entity.type
_entity.pdbx_description
1 polymer ?
#
loop_
_entity_poly.entity_id
_entity_poly.type
_entity_poly.pdbx_seq_one_letter_code
_entity_poly.pdbx_strand_id
1 'polypeptide(L)'
;SVTLDKFEVDYDFTNKTNIGAPLDFRATVTRKTSPEDPGETSVIQVNAPLDEPGASLYLTGHGYAPEITVRDANGDISYSGATIFLPQDNNMTSIGIIKVPDNQPEQIGIVAFFYPTAAELSTGAYTSMFPGIVNPLISMNVYTGDLGLDSGQSLNVYALDTERLTQVAGRDAPTPGIVLELGQTKDLPNGLGTVTFDGIKRFASLDIAHNPGQFWVLLFSLLALAGVIVGLITPRRRVWVKSTASGFEVAALSKREDPRIEEVVRELTQEIKKGSK
;
A
#
# COMPACT_ATOMS: atom_id res chain seq x y z
N SER A 1 3.22 -13.93 -13.17
CA SER A 1 2.17 -13.76 -12.16
C SER A 1 2.78 -13.92 -10.78
N VAL A 2 2.11 -13.41 -9.75
CA VAL A 2 2.49 -13.61 -8.35
C VAL A 2 1.24 -14.06 -7.59
N THR A 3 1.36 -15.15 -6.85
CA THR A 3 0.28 -15.72 -6.05
C THR A 3 0.70 -15.72 -4.60
N LEU A 4 -0.14 -15.15 -3.71
CA LEU A 4 0.10 -15.19 -2.27
C LEU A 4 -0.24 -16.59 -1.73
N ASP A 5 0.75 -17.27 -1.16
CA ASP A 5 0.58 -18.58 -0.56
C ASP A 5 0.26 -18.47 0.93
N LYS A 6 0.95 -17.55 1.63
CA LYS A 6 0.81 -17.36 3.07
C LYS A 6 1.22 -15.95 3.49
N PHE A 7 0.52 -15.41 4.48
CA PHE A 7 0.91 -14.17 5.16
C PHE A 7 1.06 -14.37 6.67
N GLU A 8 2.23 -14.03 7.19
CA GLU A 8 2.60 -14.21 8.60
C GLU A 8 3.00 -12.88 9.24
N VAL A 9 2.64 -12.73 10.51
CA VAL A 9 3.06 -11.61 11.35
C VAL A 9 3.59 -12.19 12.64
N ASP A 10 4.83 -11.84 12.96
CA ASP A 10 5.46 -12.22 14.23
C ASP A 10 5.28 -11.08 15.22
N TYR A 11 4.89 -11.40 16.45
CA TYR A 11 4.70 -10.41 17.52
C TYR A 11 5.65 -10.69 18.68
N ASP A 12 6.15 -9.62 19.31
CA ASP A 12 7.05 -9.71 20.46
C ASP A 12 6.25 -9.89 21.76
N PHE A 13 6.28 -11.08 22.34
CA PHE A 13 5.69 -11.34 23.67
C PHE A 13 6.73 -11.35 24.80
N THR A 14 8.01 -11.15 24.48
CA THR A 14 9.12 -11.24 25.45
C THR A 14 9.51 -9.88 26.01
N ASN A 15 9.37 -8.83 25.21
CA ASN A 15 9.68 -7.47 25.61
C ASN A 15 8.59 -6.88 26.49
N LYS A 16 8.87 -6.79 27.80
CA LYS A 16 7.93 -6.27 28.81
C LYS A 16 7.43 -4.84 28.58
N THR A 17 8.15 -4.04 27.78
CA THR A 17 7.75 -2.65 27.50
C THR A 17 6.86 -2.50 26.26
N ASN A 18 6.92 -3.44 25.31
CA ASN A 18 6.19 -3.40 24.03
C ASN A 18 5.60 -4.77 23.70
N ILE A 19 4.93 -5.40 24.66
CA ILE A 19 4.29 -6.70 24.47
C ILE A 19 3.24 -6.58 23.36
N GLY A 20 3.32 -7.47 22.37
CA GLY A 20 2.41 -7.51 21.23
C GLY A 20 2.80 -6.58 20.08
N ALA A 21 3.96 -5.92 20.12
CA ALA A 21 4.45 -5.17 18.97
C ALA A 21 4.83 -6.12 17.81
N PRO A 22 4.50 -5.78 16.55
CA PRO A 22 4.91 -6.59 15.41
C PRO A 22 6.43 -6.50 15.21
N LEU A 23 7.07 -7.65 15.02
CA LEU A 23 8.50 -7.80 14.73
C LEU A 23 8.77 -7.93 13.24
N ASP A 24 7.94 -8.68 12.53
CA ASP A 24 8.13 -8.96 11.12
C ASP A 24 6.80 -9.24 10.41
N PHE A 25 6.74 -8.90 9.13
CA PHE A 25 5.62 -9.16 8.24
C PHE A 25 6.15 -9.87 7.00
N ARG A 26 5.69 -11.09 6.76
CA ARG A 26 6.19 -11.97 5.70
C ARG A 26 5.05 -12.41 4.80
N ALA A 27 5.13 -12.02 3.53
CA ALA A 27 4.28 -12.56 2.47
C ALA A 27 5.07 -13.60 1.67
N THR A 28 4.75 -14.88 1.86
CA THR A 28 5.29 -15.96 1.04
C THR A 28 4.47 -16.05 -0.24
N VAL A 29 5.14 -15.91 -1.37
CA VAL A 29 4.51 -15.87 -2.69
C VAL A 29 5.15 -16.88 -3.64
N THR A 30 4.34 -17.45 -4.52
CA THR A 30 4.81 -18.18 -5.68
C THR A 30 4.82 -17.22 -6.87
N ARG A 31 6.02 -16.96 -7.40
CA ARG A 31 6.22 -16.12 -8.59
C ARG A 31 6.43 -16.97 -9.83
N LYS A 32 5.89 -16.51 -10.96
CA LYS A 32 6.13 -17.09 -12.29
C LYS A 32 6.50 -16.00 -13.27
N THR A 33 7.66 -16.11 -13.90
CA THR A 33 8.18 -15.14 -14.87
C THR A 33 7.63 -15.37 -16.29
N SER A 34 7.21 -16.60 -16.59
CA SER A 34 6.54 -16.98 -17.83
C SER A 34 5.46 -18.05 -17.59
N PRO A 35 4.53 -18.29 -18.53
CA PRO A 35 3.51 -19.32 -18.37
C PRO A 35 4.05 -20.74 -18.17
N GLU A 36 5.23 -21.03 -18.74
CA GLU A 36 5.94 -22.32 -18.67
C GLU A 36 6.80 -22.46 -17.41
N ASP A 37 6.97 -21.38 -16.64
CA ASP A 37 7.78 -21.36 -15.42
C ASP A 37 7.12 -22.24 -14.34
N PRO A 38 7.85 -23.23 -13.78
CA PRO A 38 7.33 -24.06 -12.69
C PRO A 38 6.92 -23.23 -11.47
N GLY A 39 7.47 -22.03 -11.34
CA GLY A 39 7.25 -21.09 -10.26
C GLY A 39 8.29 -21.25 -9.16
N GLU A 40 8.66 -20.12 -8.58
CA GLU A 40 9.63 -20.06 -7.49
C GLU A 40 8.97 -19.44 -6.26
N THR A 41 9.28 -19.98 -5.09
CA THR A 41 8.84 -19.40 -3.82
C THR A 41 9.76 -18.27 -3.42
N SER A 42 9.17 -17.10 -3.17
CA SER A 42 9.85 -15.90 -2.70
C SER A 42 9.14 -15.34 -1.46
N VAL A 43 9.84 -14.51 -0.69
CA VAL A 43 9.27 -13.83 0.48
C VAL A 43 9.38 -12.33 0.29
N ILE A 44 8.28 -11.61 0.51
CA ILE A 44 8.21 -10.15 0.51
C ILE A 44 8.09 -9.68 1.97
N GLN A 45 8.92 -8.72 2.38
CA GLN A 45 8.87 -8.08 3.69
C GLN A 45 8.80 -6.55 3.53
N VAL A 46 8.44 -5.84 4.60
CA VAL A 46 8.28 -4.36 4.58
C VAL A 46 9.54 -3.64 4.08
N ASN A 47 10.73 -4.11 4.48
CA ASN A 47 12.02 -3.54 4.09
C ASN A 47 12.80 -4.40 3.09
N ALA A 48 12.18 -5.47 2.57
CA ALA A 48 12.77 -6.35 1.57
C ALA A 48 11.72 -6.63 0.48
N PRO A 49 11.55 -5.71 -0.49
CA PRO A 49 10.64 -5.93 -1.61
C PRO A 49 11.10 -7.10 -2.48
N LEU A 50 10.19 -7.63 -3.27
CA LEU A 50 10.53 -8.61 -4.31
C LEU A 50 10.82 -7.87 -5.62
N ASP A 51 12.09 -7.85 -5.99
CA ASP A 51 12.54 -7.26 -7.25
C ASP A 51 12.41 -8.26 -8.40
N GLU A 52 11.66 -7.86 -9.42
CA GLU A 52 11.52 -8.56 -10.70
C GLU A 52 12.10 -7.70 -11.84
N PRO A 53 12.46 -8.30 -12.98
CA PRO A 53 12.88 -7.55 -14.16
C PRO A 53 11.86 -6.48 -14.56
N GLY A 54 12.20 -5.23 -14.26
CA GLY A 54 11.39 -4.05 -14.58
C GLY A 54 10.44 -3.60 -13.47
N ALA A 55 10.07 -4.42 -12.48
CA ALA A 55 9.13 -4.01 -11.45
C ALA A 55 9.52 -4.53 -10.06
N SER A 56 9.23 -3.75 -9.03
CA SER A 56 9.41 -4.17 -7.63
C SER A 56 8.04 -4.28 -6.97
N LEU A 57 7.86 -5.35 -6.19
CA LEU A 57 6.65 -5.60 -5.42
C LEU A 57 6.91 -5.26 -3.95
N TYR A 58 6.12 -4.33 -3.42
CA TYR A 58 6.23 -3.86 -2.05
C TYR A 58 5.05 -4.35 -1.23
N LEU A 59 5.33 -4.84 -0.02
CA LEU A 59 4.30 -5.13 0.96
C LEU A 59 3.83 -3.83 1.61
N THR A 60 2.62 -3.38 1.27
CA THR A 60 2.08 -2.07 1.70
C THR A 60 1.02 -2.17 2.77
N GLY A 61 0.43 -3.35 2.97
CA GLY A 61 -0.57 -3.56 3.99
C GLY A 61 -0.94 -5.02 4.16
N HIS A 62 -1.81 -5.28 5.12
CA HIS A 62 -2.34 -6.61 5.38
C HIS A 62 -3.66 -6.51 6.14
N GLY A 63 -4.33 -7.63 6.29
CA GLY A 63 -5.49 -7.73 7.16
C GLY A 63 -6.05 -9.14 7.17
N TYR A 64 -7.28 -9.24 7.66
CA TYR A 64 -7.99 -10.49 7.76
C TYR A 64 -9.13 -10.55 6.76
N ALA A 65 -9.37 -11.76 6.27
CA ALA A 65 -10.50 -12.10 5.45
C ALA A 65 -11.26 -13.25 6.10
N PRO A 66 -12.22 -12.95 7.02
CA PRO A 66 -13.13 -13.95 7.55
C PRO A 66 -13.84 -14.72 6.44
N GLU A 67 -13.94 -16.04 6.62
CA GLU A 67 -14.72 -16.94 5.78
C GLU A 67 -16.12 -17.06 6.36
N ILE A 68 -17.11 -16.60 5.61
CA ILE A 68 -18.50 -16.55 6.03
C ILE A 68 -19.33 -17.36 5.05
N THR A 69 -20.24 -18.16 5.58
CA THR A 69 -21.28 -18.83 4.80
C THR A 69 -22.66 -18.37 5.26
N VAL A 70 -23.45 -17.87 4.32
CA VAL A 70 -24.87 -17.55 4.51
C VAL A 70 -25.69 -18.60 3.79
N ARG A 71 -26.65 -19.18 4.50
CA ARG A 71 -27.67 -20.06 3.94
C ARG A 71 -29.01 -19.39 4.03
N ASP A 72 -29.83 -19.52 3.00
CA ASP A 72 -31.17 -18.95 2.94
C ASP A 72 -32.18 -19.72 3.82
N ALA A 73 -33.44 -19.32 3.77
CA ALA A 73 -34.54 -19.96 4.50
C ALA A 73 -34.74 -21.46 4.14
N ASN A 74 -34.32 -21.88 2.96
CA ASN A 74 -34.43 -23.26 2.47
C ASN A 74 -33.21 -24.12 2.86
N GLY A 75 -32.14 -23.48 3.36
CA GLY A 75 -30.87 -24.12 3.70
C GLY A 75 -29.83 -24.12 2.57
N ASP A 76 -30.17 -23.52 1.43
CA ASP A 76 -29.30 -23.39 0.27
C ASP A 76 -28.25 -22.29 0.52
N ILE A 77 -27.04 -22.47 -0.01
CA ILE A 77 -25.95 -21.49 0.18
C ILE A 77 -26.22 -20.28 -0.70
N SER A 78 -26.52 -19.14 -0.09
CA SER A 78 -26.72 -17.86 -0.77
C SER A 78 -25.43 -17.03 -0.85
N TYR A 79 -24.47 -17.27 0.06
CA TYR A 79 -23.12 -16.72 -0.01
C TYR A 79 -22.13 -17.67 0.68
N SER A 80 -20.93 -17.84 0.13
CA SER A 80 -19.83 -18.50 0.83
C SER A 80 -18.48 -18.01 0.32
N GLY A 81 -17.59 -17.61 1.22
CA GLY A 81 -16.22 -17.28 0.87
C GLY A 81 -15.51 -16.38 1.87
N ALA A 82 -14.23 -16.13 1.59
CA ALA A 82 -13.40 -15.18 2.34
C ALA A 82 -13.70 -13.76 1.89
N THR A 83 -14.15 -12.90 2.80
CA THR A 83 -14.42 -11.48 2.52
C THR A 83 -13.31 -10.62 3.11
N ILE A 84 -12.74 -9.70 2.35
CA ILE A 84 -11.74 -8.74 2.88
C ILE A 84 -12.42 -7.77 3.85
N PHE A 85 -11.93 -7.73 5.09
CA PHE A 85 -12.35 -6.74 6.07
C PHE A 85 -11.25 -5.69 6.24
N LEU A 86 -11.60 -4.42 6.08
CA LEU A 86 -10.67 -3.31 6.13
C LEU A 86 -10.34 -2.92 7.59
N PRO A 87 -9.07 -2.94 8.01
CA PRO A 87 -8.66 -2.48 9.33
C PRO A 87 -9.05 -1.01 9.56
N GLN A 88 -9.58 -0.71 10.75
CA GLN A 88 -9.98 0.62 11.20
C GLN A 88 -9.03 1.19 12.26
N ASP A 89 -8.22 0.33 12.89
CA ASP A 89 -7.25 0.70 13.91
C ASP A 89 -6.01 -0.22 13.88
N ASN A 90 -5.02 0.09 14.72
CA ASN A 90 -3.78 -0.68 14.85
C ASN A 90 -3.98 -2.07 15.49
N ASN A 91 -5.10 -2.30 16.18
CA ASN A 91 -5.45 -3.60 16.76
C ASN A 91 -6.23 -4.48 15.78
N MET A 92 -6.29 -4.08 14.50
CA MET A 92 -6.94 -4.81 13.42
C MET A 92 -8.43 -5.04 13.71
N THR A 93 -9.10 -4.13 14.43
CA THR A 93 -10.57 -4.05 14.38
C THR A 93 -10.93 -3.72 12.94
N SER A 94 -11.66 -4.60 12.26
CA SER A 94 -11.89 -4.45 10.82
C SER A 94 -13.37 -4.43 10.46
N ILE A 95 -13.74 -3.69 9.41
CA ILE A 95 -15.11 -3.65 8.89
C ILE A 95 -15.16 -4.39 7.54
N GLY A 96 -16.16 -5.24 7.38
CA GLY A 96 -16.47 -5.93 6.14
C GLY A 96 -17.92 -5.74 5.75
N ILE A 97 -18.18 -5.72 4.44
CA ILE A 97 -19.53 -5.65 3.89
C ILE A 97 -19.78 -6.92 3.08
N ILE A 98 -20.89 -7.58 3.36
CA ILE A 98 -21.32 -8.78 2.63
C ILE A 98 -22.68 -8.45 2.01
N LYS A 99 -22.76 -8.59 0.68
CA LYS A 99 -23.99 -8.37 -0.09
C LYS A 99 -24.42 -9.73 -0.63
N VAL A 100 -25.63 -10.15 -0.29
CA VAL A 100 -26.17 -11.48 -0.62
C VAL A 100 -27.45 -11.29 -1.47
N PRO A 101 -27.32 -11.03 -2.78
CA PRO A 101 -28.46 -10.78 -3.66
C PRO A 101 -29.33 -12.01 -3.90
N ASP A 102 -28.74 -13.21 -3.82
CA ASP A 102 -29.43 -14.47 -4.14
C ASP A 102 -30.16 -15.07 -2.93
N ASN A 103 -30.15 -14.40 -1.78
CA ASN A 103 -30.85 -14.88 -0.60
C ASN A 103 -32.37 -14.85 -0.78
N GLN A 104 -33.05 -15.91 -0.31
CA GLN A 104 -34.51 -16.03 -0.34
C GLN A 104 -35.09 -16.01 1.08
N PRO A 105 -36.26 -15.37 1.30
CA PRO A 105 -37.10 -14.70 0.30
C PRO A 105 -36.65 -13.26 -0.06
N GLU A 106 -35.75 -12.68 0.73
CA GLU A 106 -35.27 -11.30 0.55
C GLU A 106 -33.74 -11.26 0.47
N GLN A 107 -33.22 -10.30 -0.30
CA GLN A 107 -31.79 -9.99 -0.35
C GLN A 107 -31.30 -9.48 1.00
N ILE A 108 -30.04 -9.78 1.33
CA ILE A 108 -29.44 -9.39 2.60
C ILE A 108 -28.19 -8.56 2.38
N GLY A 109 -28.11 -7.44 3.09
CA GLY A 109 -26.88 -6.67 3.28
C GLY A 109 -26.38 -6.84 4.71
N ILE A 110 -25.10 -7.16 4.89
CA ILE A 110 -24.49 -7.33 6.20
C ILE A 110 -23.35 -6.34 6.35
N VAL A 111 -23.38 -5.55 7.42
CA VAL A 111 -22.24 -4.78 7.91
C VAL A 111 -21.64 -5.55 9.07
N ALA A 112 -20.43 -6.07 8.89
CA ALA A 112 -19.77 -6.92 9.87
C ALA A 112 -18.51 -6.25 10.42
N PHE A 113 -18.27 -6.46 11.71
CA PHE A 113 -17.06 -6.03 12.41
C PHE A 113 -16.31 -7.27 12.88
N PHE A 114 -15.03 -7.35 12.58
CA PHE A 114 -14.15 -8.44 12.99
C PHE A 114 -13.16 -7.96 14.05
N TYR A 115 -13.02 -8.77 15.11
CA TYR A 115 -12.13 -8.51 16.24
C TYR A 115 -11.20 -9.72 16.43
N PRO A 116 -9.91 -9.65 16.04
CA PRO A 116 -8.97 -10.76 16.19
C PRO A 116 -8.78 -11.22 17.65
N THR A 117 -8.73 -10.26 18.57
CA THR A 117 -8.69 -10.49 20.02
C THR A 117 -9.80 -9.68 20.68
N ALA A 118 -11.00 -10.24 20.72
CA ALA A 118 -12.18 -9.52 21.15
C ALA A 118 -12.14 -9.16 22.65
N ALA A 119 -12.56 -7.93 22.96
CA ALA A 119 -12.87 -7.47 24.30
C ALA A 119 -14.13 -6.62 24.28
N GLU A 120 -14.84 -6.60 25.39
CA GLU A 120 -16.04 -5.78 25.57
C GLU A 120 -15.68 -4.52 26.37
N LEU A 121 -16.07 -3.36 25.85
CA LEU A 121 -15.94 -2.08 26.53
C LEU A 121 -17.02 -1.95 27.61
N SER A 122 -16.83 -1.02 28.53
CA SER A 122 -17.82 -0.67 29.56
C SER A 122 -19.19 -0.23 28.98
N THR A 123 -19.21 0.18 27.71
CA THR A 123 -20.43 0.53 26.96
C THR A 123 -21.18 -0.68 26.40
N GLY A 124 -20.62 -1.89 26.51
CA GLY A 124 -21.12 -3.12 25.87
C GLY A 124 -20.69 -3.27 24.40
N ALA A 125 -19.91 -2.33 23.86
CA ALA A 125 -19.40 -2.43 22.49
C ALA A 125 -18.13 -3.28 22.44
N TYR A 126 -17.96 -4.06 21.37
CA TYR A 126 -16.75 -4.85 21.15
C TYR A 126 -15.62 -4.03 20.53
N THR A 127 -14.38 -4.37 20.89
CA THR A 127 -13.14 -3.84 20.32
C THR A 127 -12.09 -4.95 20.24
N SER A 128 -11.03 -4.73 19.47
CA SER A 128 -9.85 -5.60 19.49
C SER A 128 -8.80 -5.03 20.43
N MET A 129 -8.29 -5.83 21.38
CA MET A 129 -7.19 -5.41 22.26
C MET A 129 -5.80 -5.72 21.68
N PHE A 130 -5.73 -6.62 20.70
CA PHE A 130 -4.48 -7.10 20.12
C PHE A 130 -4.68 -7.51 18.66
N PRO A 131 -3.79 -7.12 17.72
CA PRO A 131 -3.96 -7.41 16.30
C PRO A 131 -3.83 -8.89 15.90
N GLY A 132 -3.23 -9.74 16.74
CA GLY A 132 -3.18 -11.19 16.50
C GLY A 132 -4.50 -11.88 16.81
N ILE A 133 -4.71 -13.09 16.27
CA ILE A 133 -5.89 -13.91 16.56
C ILE A 133 -5.68 -14.60 17.90
N VAL A 134 -6.58 -14.38 18.86
CA VAL A 134 -6.61 -15.09 20.15
C VAL A 134 -7.99 -15.66 20.42
N ASN A 135 -9.01 -14.79 20.42
CA ASN A 135 -10.42 -15.12 20.58
C ASN A 135 -11.23 -14.35 19.51
N PRO A 136 -11.14 -14.79 18.24
CA PRO A 136 -11.72 -14.06 17.13
C PRO A 136 -13.25 -14.03 17.24
N LEU A 137 -13.82 -12.83 17.05
CA LEU A 137 -15.26 -12.59 17.13
C LEU A 137 -15.71 -11.75 15.93
N ILE A 138 -16.91 -12.03 15.43
CA ILE A 138 -17.59 -11.17 14.46
C ILE A 138 -18.90 -10.67 15.05
N SER A 139 -19.16 -9.37 14.95
CA SER A 139 -20.49 -8.80 15.15
C SER A 139 -21.06 -8.34 13.81
N MET A 140 -22.37 -8.47 13.62
CA MET A 140 -23.03 -8.20 12.35
C MET A 140 -24.33 -7.42 12.57
N ASN A 141 -24.48 -6.36 11.79
CA ASN A 141 -25.75 -5.71 11.54
C ASN A 141 -26.31 -6.23 10.22
N VAL A 142 -27.56 -6.68 10.24
CA VAL A 142 -28.23 -7.33 9.11
C VAL A 142 -29.33 -6.40 8.61
N TYR A 143 -29.36 -6.23 7.30
CA TYR A 143 -30.31 -5.41 6.58
C TYR A 143 -30.99 -6.23 5.49
N THR A 144 -32.26 -5.95 5.20
CA THR A 144 -32.97 -6.52 4.04
C THR A 144 -33.52 -5.44 3.13
N GLY A 145 -33.71 -5.79 1.86
CA GLY A 145 -34.21 -4.88 0.82
C GLY A 145 -33.35 -4.92 -0.44
N ASP A 146 -33.62 -4.01 -1.37
CA ASP A 146 -32.91 -3.94 -2.65
C ASP A 146 -31.49 -3.38 -2.48
N LEU A 147 -30.48 -4.24 -2.73
CA LEU A 147 -29.06 -3.90 -2.64
C LEU A 147 -28.58 -2.98 -3.78
N GLY A 148 -29.41 -2.72 -4.79
CA GLY A 148 -29.11 -1.83 -5.92
C GLY A 148 -28.15 -2.42 -6.96
N LEU A 149 -27.87 -3.72 -6.87
CA LEU A 149 -26.89 -4.40 -7.73
C LEU A 149 -27.33 -4.45 -9.20
N ASP A 150 -28.63 -4.39 -9.46
CA ASP A 150 -29.21 -4.44 -10.82
C ASP A 150 -29.32 -3.05 -11.49
N SER A 151 -28.91 -1.98 -10.80
CA SER A 151 -29.05 -0.61 -11.29
C SER A 151 -28.08 -0.23 -12.42
N GLY A 152 -27.09 -1.09 -12.73
CA GLY A 152 -26.02 -0.82 -13.68
C GLY A 152 -24.98 0.21 -13.21
N GLN A 153 -25.14 0.76 -12.00
CA GLN A 153 -24.16 1.65 -11.39
C GLN A 153 -23.09 0.86 -10.62
N SER A 154 -21.85 1.34 -10.64
CA SER A 154 -20.79 0.75 -9.83
C SER A 154 -21.04 1.01 -8.36
N LEU A 155 -21.17 -0.05 -7.57
CA LEU A 155 -21.35 0.03 -6.12
C LEU A 155 -20.04 -0.19 -5.39
N ASN A 156 -19.89 0.47 -4.23
CA ASN A 156 -18.75 0.27 -3.37
C ASN A 156 -18.83 -1.11 -2.69
N VAL A 157 -17.78 -1.92 -2.81
CA VAL A 157 -17.72 -3.24 -2.16
C VAL A 157 -17.47 -3.13 -0.65
N TYR A 158 -16.90 -2.02 -0.18
CA TYR A 158 -16.55 -1.77 1.23
C TYR A 158 -17.53 -0.86 1.98
N ALA A 159 -18.62 -0.44 1.33
CA ALA A 159 -19.71 0.27 1.97
C ALA A 159 -21.05 -0.36 1.60
N LEU A 160 -22.03 -0.25 2.50
CA LEU A 160 -23.41 -0.61 2.24
C LEU A 160 -24.24 0.67 2.24
N ASP A 161 -24.93 0.95 1.14
CA ASP A 161 -25.95 1.99 1.10
C ASP A 161 -27.20 1.45 1.79
N THR A 162 -27.57 2.06 2.91
CA THR A 162 -28.69 1.64 3.75
C THR A 162 -29.95 2.48 3.52
N GLU A 163 -29.95 3.49 2.63
CA GLU A 163 -31.09 4.38 2.45
C GLU A 163 -32.37 3.64 2.02
N ARG A 164 -32.22 2.55 1.26
CA ARG A 164 -33.32 1.71 0.74
C ARG A 164 -33.42 0.35 1.44
N LEU A 165 -32.69 0.18 2.55
CA LEU A 165 -32.65 -1.07 3.30
C LEU A 165 -33.30 -0.91 4.67
N THR A 166 -33.90 -1.98 5.16
CA THR A 166 -34.46 -2.03 6.51
C THR A 166 -33.51 -2.82 7.40
N GLN A 167 -33.08 -2.24 8.52
CA GLN A 167 -32.26 -2.96 9.49
C GLN A 167 -33.12 -3.95 10.28
N VAL A 168 -32.77 -5.23 10.22
CA VAL A 168 -33.50 -6.33 10.88
C VAL A 168 -32.77 -6.89 12.10
N ALA A 169 -31.44 -6.75 12.13
CA ALA A 169 -30.62 -7.00 13.32
C ALA A 169 -29.53 -5.94 13.48
N GLY A 170 -29.33 -5.49 14.72
CA GLY A 170 -28.31 -4.52 15.08
C GLY A 170 -28.81 -3.52 16.12
N ARG A 171 -28.05 -2.45 16.34
CA ARG A 171 -28.31 -1.49 17.43
C ARG A 171 -29.68 -0.80 17.33
N ASP A 172 -30.09 -0.43 16.12
CA ASP A 172 -31.32 0.34 15.88
C ASP A 172 -32.50 -0.55 15.43
N ALA A 173 -32.33 -1.88 15.48
CA ALA A 173 -33.32 -2.86 15.08
C ALA A 173 -34.00 -3.55 16.29
N PRO A 174 -35.17 -4.20 16.10
CA PRO A 174 -35.84 -4.97 17.16
C PRO A 174 -35.02 -6.16 17.66
N THR A 175 -34.18 -6.73 16.78
CA THR A 175 -33.31 -7.86 17.11
C THR A 175 -31.89 -7.35 17.36
N PRO A 176 -31.21 -7.77 18.45
CA PRO A 176 -29.81 -7.46 18.65
C PRO A 176 -28.95 -7.91 17.47
N GLY A 177 -27.80 -7.25 17.27
CA GLY A 177 -26.82 -7.66 16.26
C GLY A 177 -26.38 -9.11 16.45
N ILE A 178 -26.07 -9.78 15.36
CA ILE A 178 -25.61 -11.17 15.41
C ILE A 178 -24.15 -11.17 15.82
N VAL A 179 -23.79 -12.01 16.79
CA VAL A 179 -22.40 -12.17 17.26
C VAL A 179 -22.00 -13.61 17.06
N LEU A 180 -20.89 -13.86 16.36
CA LEU A 180 -20.39 -15.19 16.06
C LEU A 180 -18.96 -15.37 16.57
N GLU A 181 -18.74 -16.45 17.31
CA GLU A 181 -17.42 -17.01 17.53
C GLU A 181 -17.00 -17.88 16.32
N LEU A 182 -15.71 -18.14 16.19
CA LEU A 182 -15.19 -18.99 15.11
C LEU A 182 -15.81 -20.39 15.16
N GLY A 183 -16.32 -20.86 14.03
CA GLY A 183 -17.03 -22.12 13.87
C GLY A 183 -18.52 -22.08 14.27
N GLN A 184 -19.02 -20.94 14.75
CA GLN A 184 -20.41 -20.82 15.17
C GLN A 184 -21.34 -20.51 13.98
N THR A 185 -22.54 -21.10 14.04
CA THR A 185 -23.69 -20.76 13.20
C THR A 185 -24.79 -20.13 14.04
N LYS A 186 -25.45 -19.09 13.52
CA LYS A 186 -26.66 -18.51 14.12
C LYS A 186 -27.74 -18.24 13.08
N ASP A 187 -28.98 -18.26 13.55
CA ASP A 187 -30.15 -17.89 12.74
C ASP A 187 -30.17 -16.38 12.47
N LEU A 188 -30.52 -16.03 11.24
CA LEU A 188 -30.85 -14.67 10.85
C LEU A 188 -32.33 -14.40 11.21
N PRO A 189 -32.67 -13.17 11.62
CA PRO A 189 -34.05 -12.83 12.01
C PRO A 189 -35.02 -13.00 10.84
N ASN A 190 -36.32 -13.00 11.13
CA ASN A 190 -37.41 -13.04 10.13
C ASN A 190 -37.37 -14.27 9.19
N GLY A 191 -36.72 -15.36 9.61
CA GLY A 191 -36.62 -16.57 8.79
C GLY A 191 -35.74 -16.39 7.55
N LEU A 192 -34.80 -15.46 7.58
CA LEU A 192 -33.89 -15.16 6.47
C LEU A 192 -32.83 -16.23 6.23
N GLY A 193 -32.74 -17.24 7.10
CA GLY A 193 -31.79 -18.34 7.02
C GLY A 193 -30.78 -18.32 8.15
N THR A 194 -29.53 -18.68 7.86
CA THR A 194 -28.45 -18.78 8.86
C THR A 194 -27.14 -18.18 8.35
N VAL A 195 -26.29 -17.77 9.28
CA VAL A 195 -24.93 -17.30 9.01
C VAL A 195 -23.92 -18.06 9.86
N THR A 196 -22.82 -18.47 9.24
CA THR A 196 -21.73 -19.23 9.86
C THR A 196 -20.40 -18.50 9.67
N PHE A 197 -19.60 -18.46 10.74
CA PHE A 197 -18.22 -17.98 10.68
C PHE A 197 -17.27 -19.18 10.55
N ASP A 198 -16.92 -19.55 9.33
CA ASP A 198 -16.26 -20.82 9.02
C ASP A 198 -14.77 -20.82 9.35
N GLY A 199 -14.09 -19.70 9.10
CA GLY A 199 -12.63 -19.67 9.02
C GLY A 199 -12.08 -18.25 8.94
N ILE A 200 -10.75 -18.12 8.99
CA ILE A 200 -10.09 -16.83 8.85
C ILE A 200 -8.89 -17.00 7.92
N LYS A 201 -8.87 -16.23 6.85
CA LYS A 201 -7.69 -16.05 6.00
C LYS A 201 -7.02 -14.71 6.30
N ARG A 202 -5.77 -14.59 5.87
CA ARG A 202 -5.04 -13.32 5.85
C ARG A 202 -4.85 -12.89 4.41
N PHE A 203 -4.92 -11.59 4.17
CA PHE A 203 -4.54 -11.00 2.89
C PHE A 203 -3.34 -10.08 3.09
N ALA A 204 -2.61 -9.86 2.01
CA ALA A 204 -1.54 -8.87 1.90
C ALA A 204 -1.90 -7.88 0.78
N SER A 205 -1.67 -6.60 1.02
CA SER A 205 -1.71 -5.56 -0.01
C SER A 205 -0.32 -5.41 -0.59
N LEU A 206 -0.24 -5.50 -1.92
CA LEU A 206 1.02 -5.40 -2.65
C LEU A 206 0.94 -4.26 -3.66
N ASP A 207 1.93 -3.38 -3.63
CA ASP A 207 2.09 -2.34 -4.65
C ASP A 207 3.16 -2.77 -5.65
N ILE A 208 2.84 -2.65 -6.94
CA ILE A 208 3.75 -2.96 -8.03
C ILE A 208 4.28 -1.64 -8.59
N ALA A 209 5.57 -1.38 -8.40
CA ALA A 209 6.21 -0.18 -8.93
C ALA A 209 7.05 -0.53 -10.17
N HIS A 210 6.69 0.05 -11.32
CA HIS A 210 7.47 -0.02 -12.56
C HIS A 210 8.04 1.36 -12.88
N ASN A 211 9.36 1.53 -12.83
CA ASN A 211 10.01 2.82 -13.07
C ASN A 211 11.13 2.73 -14.15
N PRO A 212 10.78 2.71 -15.44
CA PRO A 212 11.76 2.64 -16.52
C PRO A 212 12.59 3.93 -16.66
N GLY A 213 12.11 5.05 -16.09
CA GLY A 213 12.80 6.33 -16.10
C GLY A 213 13.90 6.46 -15.04
N GLN A 214 13.91 5.61 -14.01
CA GLN A 214 14.82 5.73 -12.86
C GLN A 214 16.28 5.84 -13.27
N PHE A 215 16.72 5.00 -14.22
CA PHE A 215 18.07 5.02 -14.74
C PHE A 215 18.40 6.35 -15.45
N TRP A 216 17.49 6.83 -16.30
CA TRP A 216 17.68 8.08 -17.04
C TRP A 216 17.69 9.29 -16.11
N VAL A 217 16.81 9.32 -15.11
CA VAL A 217 16.78 10.37 -14.09
C VAL A 217 18.11 10.40 -13.33
N LEU A 218 18.64 9.25 -12.91
CA LEU A 218 19.95 9.17 -12.26
C LEU A 218 21.07 9.67 -13.19
N LEU A 219 21.10 9.19 -14.44
CA LEU A 219 22.10 9.58 -15.43
C LEU A 219 22.10 11.10 -15.65
N PHE A 220 20.94 11.69 -15.94
CA PHE A 220 20.85 13.14 -16.17
C PHE A 220 21.11 13.96 -14.91
N SER A 221 20.77 13.45 -13.72
CA SER A 221 21.12 14.10 -12.45
C SER A 221 22.64 14.13 -12.25
N LEU A 222 23.33 13.02 -12.56
CA LEU A 222 24.79 12.95 -12.52
C LEU A 222 25.46 13.84 -13.57
N LEU A 223 24.92 13.87 -14.79
CA LEU A 223 25.42 14.76 -15.86
C LEU A 223 25.22 16.24 -15.51
N ALA A 224 24.08 16.60 -14.93
CA ALA A 224 23.82 17.97 -14.46
C ALA A 224 24.80 18.35 -13.35
N LEU A 225 25.01 17.46 -12.36
CA LEU A 225 26.00 17.66 -11.30
C LEU A 225 27.42 17.83 -11.86
N ALA A 226 27.82 16.97 -12.80
CA ALA A 226 29.10 17.07 -13.48
C ALA A 226 29.24 18.39 -14.25
N GLY A 227 28.19 18.83 -14.94
CA GLY A 227 28.16 20.13 -15.62
C GLY A 227 28.33 21.32 -14.68
N VAL A 228 27.71 21.25 -13.49
CA VAL A 228 27.92 22.25 -12.43
C VAL A 228 29.37 22.23 -11.93
N ILE A 229 29.93 21.06 -11.65
CA ILE A 229 31.33 20.91 -11.20
C ILE A 229 32.29 21.50 -12.23
N VAL A 230 32.16 21.11 -13.51
CA VAL A 230 32.99 21.64 -14.60
C VAL A 230 32.80 23.16 -14.73
N GLY A 231 31.58 23.66 -14.64
CA GLY A 231 31.29 25.09 -14.70
C GLY A 231 31.87 25.89 -13.52
N LEU A 232 32.01 25.28 -12.34
CA LEU A 232 32.61 25.91 -11.17
C LEU A 232 34.14 25.89 -11.19
N ILE A 233 34.74 24.80 -11.69
CA ILE A 233 36.20 24.65 -11.77
C ILE A 233 36.77 25.42 -12.96
N THR A 234 36.02 25.55 -14.07
CA THR A 234 36.49 26.26 -15.26
C THR A 234 36.49 27.77 -15.01
N PRO A 235 37.67 28.43 -14.96
CA PRO A 235 37.72 29.87 -14.75
C PRO A 235 37.22 30.58 -16.00
N ARG A 236 36.25 31.50 -15.83
CA ARG A 236 35.81 32.38 -16.92
C ARG A 236 36.64 33.64 -16.92
N ARG A 237 37.63 33.67 -17.82
CA ARG A 237 38.51 34.83 -18.08
C ARG A 237 38.00 35.62 -19.28
N ARG A 238 38.13 36.93 -19.21
CA ARG A 238 38.04 37.83 -20.37
C ARG A 238 39.40 38.47 -20.55
N VAL A 239 39.93 38.41 -21.77
CA VAL A 239 41.21 39.00 -22.14
C VAL A 239 40.97 40.00 -23.25
N TRP A 240 41.56 41.18 -23.12
CA TRP A 240 41.49 42.25 -24.10
C TRP A 240 42.90 42.58 -24.58
N VAL A 241 43.04 42.74 -25.88
CA VAL A 241 44.27 43.22 -26.52
C VAL A 241 43.92 44.46 -27.31
N LYS A 242 44.65 45.55 -27.08
CA LYS A 242 44.50 46.81 -27.80
C LYS A 242 45.78 47.11 -28.54
N SER A 243 45.66 47.33 -29.86
CA SER A 243 46.76 47.86 -30.67
C SER A 243 46.85 49.37 -30.52
N THR A 244 48.06 49.89 -30.40
CA THR A 244 48.39 51.30 -30.23
C THR A 244 49.54 51.68 -31.16
N ALA A 245 49.76 52.98 -31.38
CA ALA A 245 50.84 53.45 -32.26
C ALA A 245 52.25 53.01 -31.79
N SER A 246 52.41 52.69 -30.50
CA SER A 246 53.68 52.27 -29.89
C SER A 246 53.78 50.77 -29.61
N GLY A 247 52.74 49.96 -29.92
CA GLY A 247 52.74 48.51 -29.69
C GLY A 247 51.38 47.95 -29.26
N PHE A 248 51.37 46.93 -28.42
CA PHE A 248 50.16 46.25 -27.93
C PHE A 248 50.03 46.37 -26.40
N GLU A 249 48.82 46.66 -25.93
CA GLU A 249 48.42 46.60 -24.52
C GLU A 249 47.56 45.36 -24.29
N VAL A 250 47.89 44.56 -23.27
CA VAL A 250 47.17 43.31 -22.92
C VAL A 250 46.65 43.42 -21.50
N ALA A 251 45.35 43.18 -21.31
CA ALA A 251 44.70 43.15 -20.01
C ALA A 251 43.82 41.91 -19.87
N ALA A 252 43.73 41.34 -18.67
CA ALA A 252 42.84 40.21 -18.37
C ALA A 252 42.06 40.45 -17.09
N LEU A 253 40.81 39.98 -17.06
CA LEU A 253 39.94 39.99 -15.89
C LEU A 253 39.29 38.61 -15.75
N SER A 254 39.34 38.04 -14.55
CA SER A 254 38.56 36.86 -14.20
C SER A 254 37.38 37.26 -13.31
N LYS A 255 36.25 36.56 -13.46
CA LYS A 255 35.07 36.76 -12.61
C LYS A 255 35.26 36.22 -11.18
N ARG A 256 36.25 35.34 -10.97
CA ARG A 256 36.67 34.78 -9.67
C ARG A 256 38.18 34.93 -9.51
N GLU A 257 38.68 34.78 -8.30
CA GLU A 257 40.14 34.72 -8.07
C GLU A 257 40.74 33.58 -8.90
N ASP A 258 41.68 33.92 -9.77
CA ASP A 258 42.28 33.01 -10.72
C ASP A 258 43.80 33.12 -10.68
N PRO A 259 44.49 32.15 -10.04
CA PRO A 259 45.92 32.23 -9.82
C PRO A 259 46.76 32.13 -11.09
N ARG A 260 46.18 31.70 -12.23
CA ARG A 260 46.90 31.60 -13.51
C ARG A 260 46.62 32.77 -14.46
N ILE A 261 45.94 33.82 -14.01
CA ILE A 261 45.59 34.97 -14.88
C ILE A 261 46.85 35.71 -15.37
N GLU A 262 47.85 35.87 -14.51
CA GLU A 262 49.12 36.52 -14.87
C GLU A 262 49.94 35.69 -15.86
N GLU A 263 49.95 34.36 -15.69
CA GLU A 263 50.59 33.42 -16.61
C GLU A 263 50.02 33.56 -18.01
N VAL A 264 48.68 33.62 -18.13
CA VAL A 264 48.01 33.79 -19.43
C VAL A 264 48.30 35.13 -20.09
N VAL A 265 48.34 36.24 -19.34
CA VAL A 265 48.73 37.55 -19.90
C VAL A 265 50.17 37.50 -20.42
N ARG A 266 51.07 36.83 -19.69
CA ARG A 266 52.47 36.68 -20.06
C ARG A 266 52.65 35.84 -21.32
N GLU A 267 52.00 34.69 -21.40
CA GLU A 267 52.03 33.80 -22.57
C GLU A 267 51.50 34.52 -23.81
N LEU A 268 50.34 35.18 -23.70
CA LEU A 268 49.75 35.92 -24.81
C LEU A 268 50.64 37.07 -25.30
N THR A 269 51.28 37.78 -24.36
CA THR A 269 52.23 38.84 -24.71
C THR A 269 53.45 38.28 -25.46
N GLN A 270 53.94 37.09 -25.07
CA GLN A 270 55.04 36.43 -25.76
C GLN A 270 54.66 35.97 -27.17
N GLU A 271 53.45 35.41 -27.35
CA GLU A 271 52.95 35.01 -28.67
C GLU A 271 52.80 36.21 -29.61
N ILE A 272 52.19 37.31 -29.14
CA ILE A 272 52.06 38.54 -29.93
C ILE A 272 53.43 39.07 -30.35
N LYS A 273 54.42 39.06 -29.44
CA LYS A 273 55.80 39.46 -29.77
C LYS A 273 56.47 38.56 -30.81
N LYS A 274 56.15 37.26 -30.81
CA LYS A 274 56.68 36.31 -31.80
C LYS A 274 56.03 36.49 -33.17
N GLY A 275 54.71 36.71 -33.22
CA GLY A 275 53.98 36.92 -34.48
C GLY A 275 54.13 38.32 -35.09
N SER A 276 54.63 39.30 -34.32
CA SER A 276 54.93 40.66 -34.79
C SER A 276 56.35 40.82 -35.36
N LYS A 277 57.16 39.75 -35.35
CA LYS A 277 58.45 39.68 -36.06
C LYS A 277 58.27 39.08 -37.44
#